data_AF-A0A0Q1A9Q9-F1
#
_entry.id   AF-A0A0Q1A9Q9-F1
#
_cell.length_a   1.000
_cell.length_b   1.000
_cell.length_c   1.000
_cell.angle_alpha   90.00
_cell.angle_beta   90.00
_cell.angle_gamma   90.00
#
_symmetry.space_group_name_H-M   'P 1'
#
loop_
_entity.id
_entity.type
_entity.pdbx_description
1 polymer ?
#
loop_
_entity_poly.entity_id
_entity_poly.type
_entity_poly.pdbx_seq_one_letter_code
_entity_poly.pdbx_strand_id
1 'polypeptide(L)'
;MPGHREREEAFTGLEMAIILIAFVTVAAVFSYAILGSGFFAIGKGREAAMTGLGQAGTALISGGTLIGQADTTGTELKYLEVYLETTGGGTGFDMDQVTYTLTTGDRIITFPPGDGRVTLRWREEEGGDSILGEYELVCARIRVSDADIAPGDAFRLQVQPGTGQGFSLDRTMPGQISANAYYEFT
;
A
#
# COMPACT_ATOMS: atom_id res chain seq x y z
N MET A 1 83.98 14.68 -41.26
CA MET A 1 82.70 14.94 -40.58
C MET A 1 81.87 13.66 -40.63
N PRO A 2 81.60 12.99 -39.50
CA PRO A 2 80.71 11.84 -39.49
C PRO A 2 79.32 12.23 -38.98
N GLY A 3 78.30 11.99 -39.80
CA GLY A 3 76.90 12.13 -39.44
C GLY A 3 76.43 10.94 -38.59
N HIS A 4 75.83 11.25 -37.46
CA HIS A 4 75.17 10.31 -36.56
C HIS A 4 73.91 9.76 -37.25
N ARG A 5 73.73 8.44 -37.29
CA ARG A 5 72.48 7.81 -37.74
C ARG A 5 71.67 7.47 -36.50
N GLU A 6 70.64 8.26 -36.22
CA GLU A 6 69.60 7.89 -35.26
C GLU A 6 68.82 6.72 -35.86
N ARG A 7 68.80 5.60 -35.12
CA ARG A 7 67.98 4.44 -35.46
C ARG A 7 66.64 4.69 -34.76
N GLU A 8 65.69 5.29 -35.47
CA GLU A 8 64.31 5.38 -34.98
C GLU A 8 63.79 3.95 -34.76
N GLU A 9 63.62 3.57 -33.50
CA GLU A 9 62.98 2.32 -33.11
C GLU A 9 61.53 2.37 -33.61
N ALA A 10 61.24 1.61 -34.66
CA ALA A 10 59.88 1.45 -35.16
C ALA A 10 59.06 0.73 -34.09
N PHE A 11 58.18 1.46 -33.40
CA PHE A 11 57.07 0.90 -32.62
C PHE A 11 56.41 -0.20 -33.45
N THR A 12 56.49 -1.45 -32.97
CA THR A 12 56.11 -2.58 -33.81
C THR A 12 54.59 -2.71 -33.82
N GLY A 13 54.01 -3.00 -35.00
CA GLY A 13 52.56 -3.21 -35.11
C GLY A 13 52.03 -4.36 -34.24
N LEU A 14 52.92 -5.25 -33.79
CA LEU A 14 52.62 -6.33 -32.85
C LEU A 14 52.31 -5.79 -31.44
N GLU A 15 53.09 -4.82 -30.94
CA GLU A 15 52.85 -4.18 -29.63
C GLU A 15 51.51 -3.43 -29.64
N MET A 16 51.23 -2.73 -30.74
CA MET A 16 49.93 -2.07 -30.95
C MET A 16 48.77 -3.07 -31.04
N ALA A 17 48.98 -4.24 -31.65
CA ALA A 17 47.94 -5.27 -31.74
C ALA A 17 47.58 -5.86 -30.35
N ILE A 18 48.58 -6.07 -29.49
CA ILE A 18 48.35 -6.56 -28.12
C ILE A 18 47.57 -5.50 -27.31
N ILE A 19 47.96 -4.23 -27.41
CA ILE A 19 47.25 -3.12 -26.75
C ILE A 19 45.82 -3.00 -27.26
N LEU A 20 45.60 -3.15 -28.57
CA LEU A 20 44.27 -3.11 -29.17
C LEU A 20 43.37 -4.23 -28.62
N ILE A 21 43.86 -5.46 -28.52
CA ILE A 21 43.11 -6.58 -27.93
C ILE A 21 42.79 -6.30 -26.46
N ALA A 22 43.75 -5.81 -25.68
CA ALA A 22 43.53 -5.45 -24.28
C ALA A 22 42.45 -4.36 -24.13
N PHE A 23 42.46 -3.35 -25.00
CA PHE A 23 41.46 -2.27 -24.96
C PHE A 23 40.06 -2.76 -25.34
N VAL A 24 39.96 -3.57 -26.41
CA VAL A 24 38.67 -4.14 -26.86
C VAL A 24 38.09 -5.10 -25.83
N THR A 25 38.92 -5.92 -25.19
CA THR A 25 38.45 -6.86 -24.15
C THR A 25 37.96 -6.14 -22.90
N VAL A 26 38.68 -5.11 -22.43
CA VAL A 26 38.22 -4.26 -21.32
C VAL A 26 36.91 -3.56 -21.68
N ALA A 27 36.80 -3.00 -22.89
CA ALA A 27 35.57 -2.38 -23.37
C ALA A 27 34.41 -3.39 -23.41
N ALA A 28 34.63 -4.62 -23.90
CA ALA A 28 33.61 -5.65 -23.97
C ALA A 28 33.11 -6.11 -22.59
N VAL A 29 34.02 -6.32 -21.62
CA VAL A 29 33.66 -6.68 -20.24
C VAL A 29 32.88 -5.54 -19.58
N PHE A 30 33.32 -4.30 -19.79
CA PHE A 30 32.63 -3.12 -19.29
C PHE A 30 31.23 -2.96 -19.90
N SER A 31 31.09 -3.15 -21.22
CA SER A 31 29.79 -3.14 -21.91
C SER A 31 28.86 -4.23 -21.39
N TYR A 32 29.37 -5.44 -21.13
CA TYR A 32 28.57 -6.52 -20.54
C TYR A 32 28.06 -6.16 -19.14
N ALA A 33 28.93 -5.60 -18.29
CA ALA A 33 28.54 -5.15 -16.96
C ALA A 33 27.48 -4.03 -17.00
N ILE A 34 27.63 -3.07 -17.92
CA ILE A 34 26.64 -2.00 -18.14
C ILE A 34 25.31 -2.56 -18.66
N LEU A 35 25.34 -3.51 -19.60
CA LEU A 35 24.11 -4.11 -20.12
C LEU A 35 23.38 -4.86 -19.00
N GLY A 36 24.12 -5.59 -18.16
CA GLY A 36 23.57 -6.31 -17.01
C GLY A 36 22.92 -5.40 -15.98
N SER A 37 23.60 -4.31 -15.59
CA SER A 37 23.02 -3.31 -14.68
C SER A 37 21.87 -2.53 -15.34
N GLY A 38 21.96 -2.27 -16.65
CA GLY A 38 20.91 -1.65 -17.45
C GLY A 38 19.63 -2.49 -17.51
N PHE A 39 19.73 -3.79 -17.73
CA PHE A 39 18.56 -4.68 -17.71
C PHE A 39 17.95 -4.80 -16.32
N PHE A 40 18.76 -4.84 -15.26
CA PHE A 40 18.25 -4.81 -13.88
C PHE A 40 17.49 -3.51 -13.60
N ALA A 41 18.06 -2.36 -13.98
CA ALA A 41 17.42 -1.05 -13.82
C ALA A 41 16.13 -0.94 -14.64
N ILE A 42 16.10 -1.45 -15.87
CA ILE A 42 14.87 -1.49 -16.70
C ILE A 42 13.81 -2.39 -16.07
N GLY A 43 14.20 -3.58 -15.58
CA GLY A 43 13.29 -4.49 -14.89
C GLY A 43 12.64 -3.84 -13.66
N LYS A 44 13.46 -3.20 -12.82
CA LYS A 44 12.98 -2.46 -11.65
C LYS A 44 12.15 -1.23 -12.01
N GLY A 45 12.50 -0.51 -13.07
CA GLY A 45 11.71 0.59 -13.59
C GLY A 45 10.32 0.14 -14.05
N ARG A 46 10.22 -1.02 -14.73
CA ARG A 46 8.94 -1.59 -15.15
C ARG A 46 8.10 -2.04 -13.96
N GLU A 47 8.70 -2.72 -12.98
CA GLU A 47 8.02 -3.13 -11.74
C GLU A 47 7.43 -1.91 -11.03
N ALA A 48 8.25 -0.87 -10.79
CA ALA A 48 7.80 0.36 -10.16
C ALA A 48 6.69 1.06 -10.95
N ALA A 49 6.77 1.10 -12.29
CA ALA A 49 5.74 1.68 -13.13
C ALA A 49 4.42 0.90 -13.08
N MET A 50 4.46 -0.44 -13.13
CA MET A 50 3.27 -1.30 -13.03
C MET A 50 2.63 -1.19 -11.65
N THR A 51 3.43 -1.22 -10.57
CA THR A 51 2.94 -0.98 -9.21
C THR A 51 2.34 0.41 -9.10
N GLY A 52 3.00 1.44 -9.63
CA GLY A 52 2.49 2.81 -9.62
C GLY A 52 1.13 2.95 -10.32
N LEU A 53 0.94 2.29 -11.46
CA LEU A 53 -0.35 2.26 -12.15
C LEU A 53 -1.43 1.53 -11.35
N GLY A 54 -1.11 0.36 -10.79
CA GLY A 54 -2.05 -0.38 -9.94
C GLY A 54 -2.49 0.41 -8.70
N GLN A 55 -1.59 1.18 -8.11
CA GLN A 55 -1.87 2.03 -6.94
C GLN A 55 -2.62 3.31 -7.29
N ALA A 56 -2.43 3.87 -8.49
CA ALA A 56 -3.12 5.08 -8.94
C ALA A 56 -4.58 4.83 -9.36
N GLY A 57 -4.90 3.60 -9.78
CA GLY A 57 -6.25 3.22 -10.21
C GLY A 57 -7.15 2.64 -9.10
N THR A 58 -6.57 2.19 -7.99
CA THR A 58 -7.29 1.38 -6.99
C THR A 58 -7.32 2.09 -5.64
N ALA A 59 -8.53 2.37 -5.13
CA ALA A 59 -8.74 2.89 -3.79
C ALA A 59 -9.72 2.00 -3.03
N LEU A 60 -9.45 1.79 -1.75
CA LEU A 60 -10.41 1.20 -0.83
C LEU A 60 -11.41 2.29 -0.46
N ILE A 61 -12.69 2.01 -0.57
CA ILE A 61 -13.77 2.97 -0.31
C ILE A 61 -14.86 2.33 0.57
N SER A 62 -15.71 3.18 1.15
CA SER A 62 -16.86 2.72 1.93
C SER A 62 -18.03 2.34 1.02
N GLY A 63 -18.45 1.07 1.04
CA GLY A 63 -19.59 0.54 0.29
C GLY A 63 -20.96 0.87 0.88
N GLY A 64 -21.12 2.08 1.43
CA GLY A 64 -22.36 2.54 2.06
C GLY A 64 -22.11 3.34 3.33
N THR A 65 -23.16 3.41 4.16
CA THR A 65 -23.13 4.20 5.40
C THR A 65 -22.40 3.49 6.53
N LEU A 66 -21.74 4.26 7.40
CA LEU A 66 -21.16 3.74 8.64
C LEU A 66 -22.29 3.48 9.64
N ILE A 67 -22.31 2.30 10.24
CA ILE A 67 -23.31 1.91 11.24
C ILE A 67 -22.64 1.79 12.60
N GLY A 68 -23.22 2.40 13.63
CA GLY A 68 -22.82 2.26 15.02
C GLY A 68 -23.80 1.43 15.82
N GLN A 69 -23.31 0.67 16.78
CA GLN A 69 -24.13 0.03 17.80
C GLN A 69 -23.77 0.56 19.18
N ALA A 70 -24.76 1.06 19.91
CA ALA A 70 -24.60 1.49 21.30
C ALA A 70 -24.37 0.29 22.23
N ASP A 71 -23.76 0.54 23.37
CA ASP A 71 -23.53 -0.46 24.41
C ASP A 71 -24.85 -0.91 25.07
N THR A 72 -24.74 -1.85 26.01
CA THR A 72 -25.89 -2.44 26.70
C THR A 72 -26.61 -1.47 27.64
N THR A 73 -25.99 -0.34 27.97
CA THR A 73 -26.55 0.68 28.87
C THR A 73 -27.00 1.95 28.14
N GLY A 74 -26.58 2.15 26.88
CA GLY A 74 -26.91 3.32 26.09
C GLY A 74 -26.10 4.56 26.48
N THR A 75 -24.87 4.37 26.94
CA THR A 75 -23.96 5.44 27.36
C THR A 75 -22.87 5.70 26.36
N GLU A 76 -22.49 4.71 25.56
CA GLU A 76 -21.35 4.79 24.66
C GLU A 76 -21.52 3.94 23.39
N LEU A 77 -20.66 4.21 22.41
CA LEU A 77 -20.55 3.41 21.20
C LEU A 77 -19.76 2.11 21.47
N LYS A 78 -20.35 0.96 21.15
CA LYS A 78 -19.72 -0.36 21.35
C LYS A 78 -19.10 -0.92 20.08
N TYR A 79 -19.79 -0.81 18.95
CA TYR A 79 -19.31 -1.29 17.67
C TYR A 79 -19.48 -0.25 16.56
N LEU A 80 -18.54 -0.29 15.61
CA LEU A 80 -18.68 0.32 14.29
C LEU A 80 -18.68 -0.77 13.24
N GLU A 81 -19.55 -0.64 12.25
CA GLU A 81 -19.67 -1.52 11.09
C GLU A 81 -19.57 -0.66 9.83
N VAL A 82 -18.55 -0.93 9.02
CA VAL A 82 -18.33 -0.26 7.73
C VAL A 82 -18.22 -1.31 6.64
N TYR A 83 -18.96 -1.10 5.55
CA TYR A 83 -18.80 -1.90 4.34
C TYR A 83 -17.63 -1.36 3.53
N LEU A 84 -16.79 -2.25 3.03
CA LEU A 84 -15.62 -1.94 2.24
C LEU A 84 -15.77 -2.53 0.85
N GLU A 85 -15.49 -1.70 -0.14
CA GLU A 85 -15.44 -2.08 -1.56
C GLU A 85 -14.23 -1.39 -2.21
N THR A 86 -13.91 -1.79 -3.43
CA THR A 86 -12.84 -1.18 -4.23
C THR A 86 -13.42 -0.30 -5.33
N THR A 87 -12.71 0.76 -5.72
CA THR A 87 -13.06 1.54 -6.93
C THR A 87 -12.88 0.75 -8.24
N GLY A 88 -12.33 -0.47 -8.15
CA GLY A 88 -11.97 -1.31 -9.29
C GLY A 88 -10.65 -0.90 -9.95
N GLY A 89 -10.26 -1.62 -10.99
CA GLY A 89 -9.11 -1.33 -11.85
C GLY A 89 -7.77 -1.92 -11.41
N GLY A 90 -7.73 -2.77 -10.38
CA GLY A 90 -6.48 -3.32 -9.82
C GLY A 90 -6.57 -4.75 -9.32
N THR A 91 -5.55 -5.17 -8.57
CA THR A 91 -5.40 -6.55 -8.05
C THR A 91 -6.19 -6.81 -6.76
N GLY A 92 -7.05 -5.89 -6.35
CA GLY A 92 -7.75 -5.93 -5.06
C GLY A 92 -6.88 -5.51 -3.87
N PHE A 93 -7.45 -5.61 -2.67
CA PHE A 93 -6.79 -5.26 -1.40
C PHE A 93 -6.74 -6.46 -0.46
N ASP A 94 -5.56 -6.78 0.05
CA ASP A 94 -5.43 -7.78 1.11
C ASP A 94 -6.03 -7.26 2.42
N MET A 95 -7.13 -7.90 2.83
CA MET A 95 -7.87 -7.54 4.03
C MET A 95 -7.13 -7.89 5.32
N ASP A 96 -6.18 -8.82 5.25
CA ASP A 96 -5.29 -9.17 6.36
C ASP A 96 -4.18 -8.14 6.58
N GLN A 97 -4.07 -7.12 5.71
CA GLN A 97 -3.09 -6.03 5.81
C GLN A 97 -3.74 -4.66 6.06
N VAL A 98 -5.04 -4.62 6.40
CA VAL A 98 -5.73 -3.35 6.67
C VAL A 98 -5.56 -2.92 8.12
N THR A 99 -5.26 -1.63 8.28
CA THR A 99 -5.22 -0.94 9.57
C THR A 99 -6.44 -0.03 9.69
N TYR A 100 -7.10 -0.09 10.85
CA TYR A 100 -8.18 0.83 11.20
C TYR A 100 -7.65 1.78 12.28
N THR A 101 -7.96 3.07 12.18
CA THR A 101 -7.61 4.04 13.21
C THR A 101 -8.83 4.85 13.58
N LEU A 102 -9.17 4.85 14.86
CA LEU A 102 -10.26 5.62 15.43
C LEU A 102 -9.67 6.79 16.20
N THR A 103 -10.05 8.00 15.82
CA THR A 103 -9.62 9.23 16.50
C THR A 103 -10.84 9.93 17.09
N THR A 104 -10.78 10.26 18.37
CA THR A 104 -11.76 11.11 19.06
C THR A 104 -11.08 12.44 19.43
N GLY A 105 -11.79 13.34 20.12
CA GLY A 105 -11.18 14.59 20.60
C GLY A 105 -9.94 14.36 21.46
N ASP A 106 -9.91 13.27 22.23
CA ASP A 106 -8.93 13.06 23.29
C ASP A 106 -8.08 11.80 23.10
N ARG A 107 -8.42 10.93 22.13
CA ARG A 107 -7.79 9.62 21.97
C ARG A 107 -7.55 9.27 20.50
N ILE A 108 -6.50 8.50 20.27
CA ILE A 108 -6.24 7.80 19.00
C ILE A 108 -6.06 6.33 19.33
N ILE A 109 -6.87 5.47 18.71
CA ILE A 109 -6.82 4.02 18.87
C ILE A 109 -6.56 3.42 17.51
N THR A 110 -5.44 2.71 17.38
CA THR A 110 -5.09 1.98 16.17
C THR A 110 -5.37 0.50 16.36
N PHE A 111 -6.01 -0.10 15.36
CA PHE A 111 -6.27 -1.52 15.22
C PHE A 111 -5.34 -2.03 14.10
N PRO A 112 -4.18 -2.60 14.44
CA PRO A 112 -3.25 -3.14 13.44
C PRO A 112 -3.87 -4.33 12.69
N PRO A 113 -3.24 -4.77 11.60
CA PRO A 113 -3.73 -5.93 10.86
C PRO A 113 -3.79 -7.17 11.76
N GLY A 114 -4.91 -7.90 11.70
CA GLY A 114 -5.18 -9.08 12.55
C GLY A 114 -5.62 -8.79 13.99
N ASP A 115 -5.92 -7.53 14.35
CA ASP A 115 -6.44 -7.20 15.69
C ASP A 115 -7.78 -7.90 15.99
N GLY A 116 -7.86 -8.65 17.09
CA GLY A 116 -9.05 -9.41 17.50
C GLY A 116 -10.29 -8.57 17.89
N ARG A 117 -10.18 -7.23 17.85
CA ARG A 117 -11.31 -6.30 17.95
C ARG A 117 -11.98 -6.03 16.61
N VAL A 118 -11.32 -6.36 15.50
CA VAL A 118 -11.86 -6.28 14.15
C VAL A 118 -12.34 -7.67 13.72
N THR A 119 -13.53 -7.74 13.16
CA THR A 119 -14.08 -8.97 12.57
C THR A 119 -14.57 -8.66 11.17
N LEU A 120 -14.02 -9.35 10.19
CA LEU A 120 -14.43 -9.23 8.80
C LEU A 120 -15.58 -10.22 8.51
N ARG A 121 -16.57 -9.76 7.76
CA ARG A 121 -17.72 -10.54 7.33
C ARG A 121 -17.96 -10.30 5.86
N TRP A 122 -17.57 -11.26 5.04
CA TRP A 122 -17.82 -11.25 3.61
C TRP A 122 -19.31 -11.37 3.33
N ARG A 123 -19.81 -10.52 2.42
CA ARG A 123 -21.19 -10.51 1.95
C ARG A 123 -21.27 -11.07 0.54
N GLU A 124 -20.35 -10.64 -0.30
CA GLU A 124 -20.07 -11.21 -1.61
C GLU A 124 -18.57 -11.48 -1.67
N GLU A 125 -18.20 -12.71 -2.01
CA GLU A 125 -16.83 -13.23 -2.01
C GLU A 125 -16.65 -14.11 -3.24
N GLU A 126 -15.56 -13.89 -3.96
CA GLU A 126 -15.08 -14.72 -5.05
C GLU A 126 -13.72 -15.33 -4.64
N GLY A 127 -13.42 -16.53 -5.10
CA GLY A 127 -12.08 -17.11 -4.89
C GLY A 127 -11.77 -17.70 -3.50
N GLY A 128 -12.44 -17.28 -2.43
CA GLY A 128 -12.27 -17.89 -1.10
C GLY A 128 -11.00 -17.45 -0.36
N ASP A 129 -10.50 -16.24 -0.64
CA ASP A 129 -9.26 -15.70 -0.10
C ASP A 129 -9.50 -14.41 0.74
N SER A 130 -8.41 -13.78 1.20
CA SER A 130 -8.49 -12.53 1.98
C SER A 130 -8.46 -11.27 1.12
N ILE A 131 -8.52 -11.40 -0.21
CA ILE A 131 -8.32 -10.29 -1.14
C ILE A 131 -9.67 -9.72 -1.54
N LEU A 132 -9.91 -8.45 -1.23
CA LEU A 132 -11.09 -7.72 -1.70
C LEU A 132 -10.89 -7.25 -3.14
N GLY A 133 -11.50 -7.96 -4.08
CA GLY A 133 -11.51 -7.71 -5.50
C GLY A 133 -12.67 -6.85 -6.00
N GLU A 134 -12.78 -6.71 -7.32
CA GLU A 134 -13.95 -6.08 -7.95
C GLU A 134 -15.21 -6.91 -7.69
N TYR A 135 -16.35 -6.23 -7.49
CA TYR A 135 -17.66 -6.85 -7.25
C TYR A 135 -17.81 -7.62 -5.93
N GLU A 136 -16.80 -7.60 -5.08
CA GLU A 136 -16.87 -8.15 -3.72
C GLU A 136 -17.23 -7.08 -2.69
N LEU A 137 -17.76 -7.54 -1.56
CA LEU A 137 -18.19 -6.65 -0.48
C LEU A 137 -17.91 -7.31 0.86
N VAL A 138 -17.15 -6.62 1.70
CA VAL A 138 -16.83 -7.09 3.06
C VAL A 138 -17.24 -6.06 4.10
N CYS A 139 -17.83 -6.53 5.20
CA CYS A 139 -18.17 -5.70 6.35
C CYS A 139 -17.09 -5.85 7.43
N ALA A 140 -16.45 -4.75 7.78
CA ALA A 140 -15.55 -4.67 8.93
C ALA A 140 -16.34 -4.24 10.16
N ARG A 141 -16.48 -5.15 11.13
CA ARG A 141 -17.06 -4.87 12.44
C ARG A 141 -15.96 -4.65 13.47
N ILE A 142 -15.88 -3.46 14.03
CA ILE A 142 -14.82 -3.00 14.93
C ILE A 142 -15.41 -2.78 16.31
N ARG A 143 -14.85 -3.43 17.34
CA ARG A 143 -15.18 -3.17 18.75
C ARG A 143 -14.44 -1.92 19.21
N VAL A 144 -15.18 -0.90 19.62
CA VAL A 144 -14.66 0.44 19.96
C VAL A 144 -14.98 0.88 21.38
N SER A 145 -15.39 -0.05 22.25
CA SER A 145 -15.72 0.23 23.66
C SER A 145 -14.59 0.93 24.43
N ASP A 146 -13.33 0.74 24.04
CA ASP A 146 -12.17 1.36 24.71
C ASP A 146 -11.98 2.85 24.34
N ALA A 147 -12.82 3.38 23.45
CA ALA A 147 -12.74 4.74 22.91
C ALA A 147 -13.55 5.78 23.69
N ASP A 148 -14.43 5.34 24.60
CA ASP A 148 -15.30 6.19 25.43
C ASP A 148 -16.13 7.21 24.61
N ILE A 149 -16.61 6.83 23.41
CA ILE A 149 -17.39 7.73 22.54
C ILE A 149 -18.84 7.83 23.05
N ALA A 150 -19.18 8.96 23.65
CA ALA A 150 -20.49 9.23 24.24
C ALA A 150 -21.44 9.98 23.26
N PRO A 151 -22.74 10.10 23.58
CA PRO A 151 -23.68 10.92 22.82
C PRO A 151 -23.18 12.36 22.59
N GLY A 152 -23.24 12.82 21.34
CA GLY A 152 -22.76 14.14 20.94
C GLY A 152 -21.26 14.22 20.58
N ASP A 153 -20.47 13.18 20.88
CA ASP A 153 -19.04 13.19 20.56
C ASP A 153 -18.77 12.99 19.08
N ALA A 154 -17.76 13.70 18.59
CA ALA A 154 -17.23 13.52 17.24
C ALA A 154 -16.10 12.48 17.23
N PHE A 155 -16.05 11.69 16.17
CA PHE A 155 -15.00 10.71 15.95
C PHE A 155 -14.67 10.60 14.45
N ARG A 156 -13.44 10.18 14.16
CA ARG A 156 -12.96 9.86 12.81
C ARG A 156 -12.59 8.39 12.75
N LEU A 157 -13.15 7.66 11.80
CA LEU A 157 -12.68 6.34 11.42
C LEU A 157 -11.83 6.46 10.17
N GLN A 158 -10.56 6.08 10.24
CA GLN A 158 -9.67 5.94 9.08
C GLN A 158 -9.46 4.45 8.80
N VAL A 159 -9.55 4.07 7.53
CA VAL A 159 -9.31 2.71 7.04
C VAL A 159 -8.19 2.79 6.02
N GLN A 160 -7.06 2.13 6.31
CA GLN A 160 -5.86 2.20 5.49
C GLN A 160 -5.41 0.79 5.08
N PRO A 161 -5.41 0.44 3.78
CA PRO A 161 -4.83 -0.81 3.32
C PRO A 161 -3.31 -0.79 3.34
N GLY A 162 -2.70 -1.98 3.36
CA GLY A 162 -1.24 -2.15 3.33
C GLY A 162 -0.59 -1.63 2.04
N THR A 163 -1.35 -1.60 0.95
CA THR A 163 -1.01 -0.92 -0.30
C THR A 163 -2.21 -0.15 -0.81
N GLY A 164 -1.99 0.99 -1.44
CA GLY A 164 -3.00 1.83 -2.10
C GLY A 164 -3.54 2.93 -1.19
N GLN A 165 -4.59 3.58 -1.68
CA GLN A 165 -5.25 4.66 -0.94
C GLN A 165 -6.37 4.09 -0.06
N GLY A 166 -6.38 4.50 1.20
CA GLY A 166 -7.49 4.30 2.13
C GLY A 166 -8.41 5.51 2.19
N PHE A 167 -9.38 5.49 3.10
CA PHE A 167 -10.32 6.59 3.31
C PHE A 167 -10.51 6.93 4.79
N SER A 168 -11.13 8.06 5.06
CA SER A 168 -11.52 8.46 6.41
C SER A 168 -12.94 9.01 6.44
N LEU A 169 -13.68 8.67 7.48
CA LEU A 169 -15.05 9.14 7.75
C LEU A 169 -15.06 9.90 9.07
N ASP A 170 -15.44 11.18 9.01
CA ASP A 170 -15.73 12.02 10.18
C ASP A 170 -17.21 11.94 10.51
N ARG A 171 -17.58 11.55 11.73
CA ARG A 171 -18.96 11.41 12.19
C ARG A 171 -19.15 11.92 13.61
N THR A 172 -20.41 12.12 13.99
CA THR A 172 -20.79 12.58 15.33
C THR A 172 -21.92 11.69 15.86
N MET A 173 -21.80 11.26 17.11
CA MET A 173 -22.88 10.55 17.79
C MET A 173 -24.11 11.44 17.93
N PRO A 174 -25.34 10.89 17.78
CA PRO A 174 -26.54 11.66 18.08
C PRO A 174 -26.55 12.08 19.56
N GLY A 175 -27.26 13.16 19.87
CA GLY A 175 -27.28 13.73 21.23
C GLY A 175 -27.92 12.82 22.29
N GLN A 176 -28.61 11.76 21.88
CA GLN A 176 -29.12 10.71 22.76
C GLN A 176 -29.02 9.36 22.06
N ILE A 177 -28.65 8.33 22.83
CA ILE A 177 -28.66 6.94 22.38
C ILE A 177 -29.43 6.05 23.36
N SER A 178 -29.90 4.91 22.84
CA SER A 178 -30.63 3.88 23.58
C SER A 178 -29.79 2.62 23.65
N ALA A 179 -29.94 1.87 24.74
CA ALA A 179 -29.24 0.60 24.95
C ALA A 179 -29.41 -0.36 23.75
N ASN A 180 -28.28 -0.89 23.25
CA ASN A 180 -28.18 -1.82 22.12
C ASN A 180 -28.79 -1.30 20.79
N ALA A 181 -29.12 -0.02 20.68
CA ALA A 181 -29.67 0.55 19.46
C ALA A 181 -28.60 0.73 18.39
N TYR A 182 -29.04 0.74 17.13
CA TYR A 182 -28.21 0.97 15.96
C TYR A 182 -28.43 2.37 15.43
N TYR A 183 -27.35 2.99 14.98
CA TYR A 183 -27.32 4.35 14.45
C TYR A 183 -26.62 4.35 13.10
N GLU A 184 -27.26 4.99 12.14
CA GLU A 184 -26.67 5.22 10.83
C GLU A 184 -25.99 6.59 10.83
N PHE A 185 -24.74 6.64 10.38
CA PHE A 185 -23.95 7.85 10.29
C PHE A 185 -23.75 8.24 8.83
N THR A 186 -24.70 8.99 8.27
CA THR A 186 -24.58 9.58 6.93
C THR A 186 -23.58 10.73 6.88
#